data_AF-A0A1J6HJN4-F1
#
_entry.id   AF-A0A1J6HJN4-F1
#
_cell.length_a   1.000
_cell.length_b   1.000
_cell.length_c   1.000
_cell.angle_alpha   90.00
_cell.angle_beta   90.00
_cell.angle_gamma   90.00
#
_symmetry.space_group_name_H-M   'P 1'
#
loop_
_entity.id
_entity.type
_entity.pdbx_description
1 polymer ?
#
loop_
_entity_poly.entity_id
_entity_poly.type
_entity_poly.pdbx_seq_one_letter_code
_entity_poly.pdbx_strand_id
1 'polypeptide(L)'
;MSFEKVTSAEWQKFVTRRTQDLPDQTVAEVLGRFRLVPGGPQDETIDASIHHGNLTIDGDLALPSWVTAVDGDLDVTGKVSTKIEGGDGHVTLVVFGNLTCGSIDHDWASIIFVTGNVIVKDWVFASREDSALVIGGDFKTPIFIGADIWVSVGGAVEMEYGYGYAVNLASFADAYGAPQIHPRHGWRQLVLKLGFGQGRIRDEEQLLGVLEERLYITGSLLRSA
;
A
#
# COMPACT_ATOMS: atom_id res chain seq x y z
N MET A 1 -21.15 7.57 -5.36
CA MET A 1 -20.03 6.63 -5.11
C MET A 1 -20.62 5.44 -4.40
N SER A 2 -20.84 4.30 -5.05
CA SER A 2 -21.41 3.14 -4.34
C SER A 2 -20.39 2.02 -4.31
N PHE A 3 -19.86 1.77 -3.12
CA PHE A 3 -19.37 0.46 -2.76
C PHE A 3 -20.59 -0.40 -2.42
N GLU A 4 -20.72 -1.53 -3.10
CA GLU A 4 -21.70 -2.55 -2.76
C GLU A 4 -21.22 -3.28 -1.51
N LYS A 5 -22.06 -3.28 -0.46
CA LYS A 5 -21.83 -4.06 0.74
C LYS A 5 -22.16 -5.53 0.44
N VAL A 6 -21.21 -6.40 0.70
CA VAL A 6 -21.34 -7.85 0.47
C VAL A 6 -20.87 -8.61 1.71
N THR A 7 -21.15 -9.90 1.75
CA THR A 7 -20.52 -10.78 2.76
C THR A 7 -19.04 -11.01 2.45
N SER A 8 -18.24 -11.36 3.46
CA SER A 8 -16.83 -11.72 3.26
C SER A 8 -16.66 -12.93 2.31
N ALA A 9 -17.61 -13.88 2.33
CA ALA A 9 -17.63 -15.03 1.43
C ALA A 9 -17.88 -14.63 -0.04
N GLU A 10 -18.83 -13.71 -0.28
CA GLU A 10 -19.07 -13.16 -1.62
C GLU A 10 -17.87 -12.37 -2.13
N TRP A 11 -17.25 -11.56 -1.26
CA TRP A 11 -16.03 -10.84 -1.56
C TRP A 11 -14.87 -11.78 -1.93
N GLN A 12 -14.64 -12.82 -1.13
CA GLN A 12 -13.58 -13.78 -1.40
C GLN A 12 -13.81 -14.54 -2.70
N LYS A 13 -15.07 -14.92 -2.99
CA LYS A 13 -15.44 -15.56 -4.26
C LYS A 13 -15.21 -14.61 -5.44
N PHE A 14 -15.56 -13.33 -5.29
CA PHE A 14 -15.33 -12.30 -6.29
C PHE A 14 -13.84 -12.15 -6.59
N VAL A 15 -13.02 -11.90 -5.56
CA VAL A 15 -11.56 -11.76 -5.70
C VAL A 15 -10.95 -13.00 -6.32
N THR A 16 -11.30 -14.20 -5.85
CA THR A 16 -10.79 -15.47 -6.40
C THR A 16 -11.08 -15.59 -7.89
N ARG A 17 -12.30 -15.28 -8.33
CA ARG A 17 -12.67 -15.32 -9.74
C ARG A 17 -11.86 -14.30 -10.54
N ARG A 18 -11.76 -13.07 -10.07
CA ARG A 18 -11.00 -12.02 -10.77
C ARG A 18 -9.51 -12.33 -10.84
N THR A 19 -8.94 -12.94 -9.81
CA THR A 19 -7.56 -13.44 -9.80
C THR A 19 -7.33 -14.50 -10.90
N GLN A 20 -8.28 -15.42 -11.10
CA GLN A 20 -8.20 -16.43 -12.17
C GLN A 20 -8.26 -15.83 -13.58
N ASP A 21 -8.92 -14.68 -13.72
CA ASP A 21 -9.06 -13.95 -14.99
C ASP A 21 -7.87 -13.00 -15.26
N LEU A 22 -6.87 -12.92 -14.36
CA LEU A 22 -5.72 -12.03 -14.55
C LEU A 22 -4.83 -12.52 -15.71
N PRO A 23 -4.38 -11.61 -16.60
CA PRO A 23 -3.50 -11.97 -17.70
C PRO A 23 -2.10 -12.36 -17.21
N ASP A 24 -1.59 -11.70 -16.18
CA ASP A 24 -0.30 -12.01 -15.56
C ASP A 24 -0.46 -13.11 -14.51
N GLN A 25 0.10 -14.28 -14.82
CA GLN A 25 0.00 -15.46 -13.95
C GLN A 25 0.85 -15.35 -12.68
N THR A 26 1.94 -14.58 -12.70
CA THR A 26 2.75 -14.33 -11.50
C THR A 26 1.97 -13.46 -10.52
N VAL A 27 1.30 -12.41 -11.00
CA VAL A 27 0.42 -11.57 -10.18
C VAL A 27 -0.73 -12.40 -9.61
N ALA A 28 -1.35 -13.25 -10.44
CA ALA A 28 -2.42 -14.14 -10.01
C ALA A 28 -1.98 -15.12 -8.91
N GLU A 29 -0.82 -15.76 -9.10
CA GLU A 29 -0.25 -16.70 -8.14
C GLU A 29 0.06 -16.02 -6.81
N VAL A 30 0.69 -14.84 -6.83
CA VAL A 30 1.02 -14.11 -5.61
C VAL A 30 -0.25 -13.69 -4.87
N LEU A 31 -1.24 -13.11 -5.56
CA LEU A 31 -2.52 -12.73 -4.95
C LEU A 31 -3.23 -13.94 -4.32
N GLY A 32 -3.21 -15.09 -5.00
CA GLY A 32 -3.81 -16.33 -4.51
C GLY A 32 -3.13 -16.94 -3.27
N ARG A 33 -1.89 -16.54 -2.95
CA ARG A 33 -1.16 -17.01 -1.76
C ARG A 33 -1.48 -16.21 -0.49
N PHE A 34 -2.03 -15.01 -0.63
CA PHE A 34 -2.38 -14.19 0.53
C PHE A 34 -3.63 -14.71 1.24
N ARG A 35 -3.60 -14.70 2.57
CA ARG A 35 -4.82 -14.72 3.38
C ARG A 35 -5.41 -13.31 3.41
N LEU A 36 -6.26 -13.01 2.43
CA LEU A 36 -6.81 -11.67 2.20
C LEU A 36 -7.92 -11.25 3.18
N VAL A 37 -8.47 -12.20 3.93
CA VAL A 37 -9.42 -11.93 5.01
C VAL A 37 -8.67 -12.10 6.32
N PRO A 38 -8.55 -11.06 7.16
CA PRO A 38 -7.90 -11.15 8.48
C PRO A 38 -8.49 -12.32 9.26
N GLY A 39 -7.63 -13.15 9.85
CA GLY A 39 -8.06 -14.40 10.46
C GLY A 39 -8.64 -14.29 11.86
N GLY A 40 -9.62 -15.13 12.18
CA GLY A 40 -10.15 -15.32 13.52
C GLY A 40 -11.55 -15.98 13.54
N PRO A 41 -12.21 -16.05 14.70
CA PRO A 41 -13.59 -16.56 14.82
C PRO A 41 -14.65 -15.72 14.10
N GLN A 42 -14.25 -14.60 13.46
CA GLN A 42 -15.11 -13.59 12.86
C GLN A 42 -15.00 -13.54 11.33
N ASP A 43 -14.32 -14.51 10.69
CA ASP A 43 -14.06 -14.52 9.23
C ASP A 43 -15.35 -14.39 8.38
N GLU A 44 -16.51 -14.86 8.87
CA GLU A 44 -17.81 -14.78 8.18
C GLU A 44 -18.57 -13.45 8.42
N THR A 45 -18.14 -12.63 9.38
CA THR A 45 -18.82 -11.39 9.79
C THR A 45 -18.03 -10.12 9.49
N ILE A 46 -16.87 -10.25 8.83
CA ILE A 46 -16.05 -9.10 8.45
C ILE A 46 -16.81 -8.26 7.41
N ASP A 47 -16.87 -6.95 7.66
CA ASP A 47 -17.45 -6.01 6.70
C ASP A 47 -16.67 -6.03 5.39
N ALA A 48 -17.36 -6.33 4.30
CA ALA A 48 -16.77 -6.41 2.97
C ALA A 48 -17.48 -5.47 1.98
N SER A 49 -16.71 -4.93 1.05
CA SER A 49 -17.22 -4.02 0.02
C SER A 49 -16.58 -4.28 -1.35
N ILE A 50 -17.37 -4.16 -2.41
CA ILE A 50 -16.90 -4.21 -3.80
C ILE A 50 -17.33 -2.95 -4.53
N HIS A 51 -16.45 -2.39 -5.36
CA HIS A 51 -16.80 -1.40 -6.36
C HIS A 51 -16.56 -1.95 -7.76
N HIS A 52 -17.51 -1.76 -8.67
CA HIS A 52 -17.40 -2.21 -10.05
C HIS A 52 -17.14 -1.05 -11.00
N GLY A 53 -16.10 -1.17 -11.81
CA GLY A 53 -15.65 -0.13 -12.74
C GLY A 53 -14.64 0.83 -12.14
N ASN A 54 -14.23 1.80 -12.94
CA ASN A 54 -13.24 2.80 -12.53
C ASN A 54 -13.84 3.76 -11.50
N LEU A 55 -13.04 4.08 -10.48
CA LEU A 55 -13.42 4.92 -9.36
C LEU A 55 -12.51 6.13 -9.26
N THR A 56 -13.10 7.33 -9.23
CA THR A 56 -12.39 8.57 -8.94
C THR A 56 -12.92 9.16 -7.63
N ILE A 57 -12.00 9.55 -6.75
CA ILE A 57 -12.29 10.18 -5.46
C ILE A 57 -11.55 11.50 -5.39
N ASP A 58 -12.29 12.58 -5.14
CA ASP A 58 -11.69 13.86 -4.80
C ASP A 58 -11.54 13.96 -3.28
N GLY A 59 -10.30 14.00 -2.80
CA GLY A 59 -9.92 13.94 -1.40
C GLY A 59 -9.31 12.60 -1.00
N ASP A 60 -9.36 12.31 0.30
CA ASP A 60 -8.83 11.07 0.88
C ASP A 60 -9.84 9.92 0.72
N LEU A 61 -9.34 8.72 0.43
CA LEU A 61 -10.12 7.49 0.48
C LEU A 61 -10.07 6.91 1.90
N ALA A 62 -11.17 7.06 2.63
CA ALA A 62 -11.48 6.23 3.78
C ALA A 62 -12.12 4.92 3.31
N LEU A 63 -11.51 3.78 3.63
CA LEU A 63 -12.02 2.49 3.18
C LEU A 63 -13.37 2.20 3.86
N PRO A 64 -14.40 1.77 3.10
CA PRO A 64 -15.75 1.59 3.63
C PRO A 64 -15.90 0.33 4.49
N SER A 65 -14.92 -0.56 4.45
CA SER A 65 -14.95 -1.93 4.96
C SER A 65 -13.53 -2.42 5.22
N TRP A 66 -13.39 -3.37 6.15
CA TRP A 66 -12.12 -4.04 6.46
C TRP A 66 -11.51 -4.77 5.25
N VAL A 67 -12.36 -5.35 4.38
CA VAL A 67 -11.92 -5.87 3.09
C VAL A 67 -12.67 -5.15 1.96
N THR A 68 -11.91 -4.57 1.04
CA THR A 68 -12.45 -3.76 -0.05
C THR A 68 -11.81 -4.18 -1.38
N ALA A 69 -12.62 -4.37 -2.40
CA ALA A 69 -12.15 -4.60 -3.77
C ALA A 69 -12.65 -3.51 -4.72
N VAL A 70 -11.79 -3.06 -5.63
CA VAL A 70 -12.15 -2.19 -6.76
C VAL A 70 -11.86 -2.96 -8.05
N ASP A 71 -12.90 -3.20 -8.86
CA ASP A 71 -12.82 -3.87 -10.14
C ASP A 71 -12.65 -2.87 -11.29
N GLY A 72 -11.49 -2.23 -11.33
CA GLY A 72 -11.15 -1.17 -12.26
C GLY A 72 -10.01 -0.30 -11.73
N ASP A 73 -9.75 0.80 -12.44
CA ASP A 73 -8.76 1.79 -12.02
C ASP A 73 -9.28 2.61 -10.82
N LEU A 74 -8.39 2.95 -9.89
CA LEU A 74 -8.65 3.78 -8.73
C LEU A 74 -7.80 5.07 -8.81
N ASP A 75 -8.45 6.23 -8.93
CA ASP A 75 -7.81 7.55 -8.89
C ASP A 75 -8.29 8.31 -7.65
N VAL A 76 -7.36 8.68 -6.78
CA VAL A 76 -7.63 9.38 -5.52
C VAL A 76 -6.78 10.66 -5.49
N THR A 77 -7.39 11.84 -5.45
CA THR A 77 -6.58 13.07 -5.46
C THR A 77 -5.76 13.26 -4.19
N GLY A 78 -6.26 12.74 -3.06
CA GLY A 78 -5.60 12.74 -1.76
C GLY A 78 -4.98 11.40 -1.37
N LYS A 79 -5.14 11.02 -0.10
CA LYS A 79 -4.49 9.87 0.52
C LYS A 79 -5.35 8.61 0.43
N VAL A 80 -4.71 7.48 0.12
CA VAL A 80 -5.26 6.14 0.38
C VAL A 80 -4.69 5.66 1.70
N SER A 81 -5.55 5.32 2.66
CA SER A 81 -5.11 4.79 3.95
C SER A 81 -5.81 3.49 4.29
N THR A 82 -5.06 2.57 4.90
CA THR A 82 -5.62 1.36 5.51
C THR A 82 -5.95 1.54 6.99
N LYS A 83 -5.92 2.78 7.49
CA LYS A 83 -6.52 3.14 8.78
C LYS A 83 -8.01 3.26 8.62
N ILE A 84 -8.78 2.65 9.51
CA ILE A 84 -10.24 2.83 9.53
C ILE A 84 -10.70 3.34 10.90
N GLU A 85 -11.87 3.95 10.93
CA GLU A 85 -12.47 4.38 12.18
C GLU A 85 -12.83 3.16 13.04
N GLY A 86 -12.30 3.10 14.27
CA GLY A 86 -12.58 2.01 15.22
C GLY A 86 -11.50 0.92 15.32
N GLY A 87 -10.41 1.00 14.56
CA GLY A 87 -9.24 0.14 14.76
C GLY A 87 -8.03 0.52 13.92
N ASP A 88 -6.86 0.09 14.40
CA ASP A 88 -5.60 0.24 13.68
C ASP A 88 -5.35 -1.04 12.86
N GLY A 89 -4.99 -0.88 11.59
CA GLY A 89 -4.50 -1.98 10.75
C GLY A 89 -5.53 -3.02 10.29
N HIS A 90 -5.05 -4.21 9.89
CA HIS A 90 -5.86 -5.36 9.45
C HIS A 90 -6.82 -5.12 8.28
N VAL A 91 -6.55 -4.12 7.45
CA VAL A 91 -7.42 -3.76 6.32
C VAL A 91 -6.80 -4.26 5.03
N THR A 92 -7.63 -4.86 4.18
CA THR A 92 -7.22 -5.34 2.85
C THR A 92 -7.91 -4.54 1.76
N LEU A 93 -7.10 -3.95 0.88
CA LEU A 93 -7.54 -3.29 -0.34
C LEU A 93 -6.97 -4.05 -1.54
N VAL A 94 -7.85 -4.52 -2.43
CA VAL A 94 -7.47 -5.11 -3.73
C VAL A 94 -7.97 -4.21 -4.85
N VAL A 95 -7.09 -3.78 -5.76
CA VAL A 95 -7.44 -3.00 -6.95
C VAL A 95 -7.09 -3.82 -8.18
N PHE A 96 -8.12 -4.27 -8.92
CA PHE A 96 -7.97 -4.99 -10.19
C PHE A 96 -7.80 -4.00 -11.36
N GLY A 97 -6.77 -3.17 -11.27
CA GLY A 97 -6.49 -2.08 -12.20
C GLY A 97 -5.27 -1.27 -11.75
N ASN A 98 -5.18 -0.03 -12.20
CA ASN A 98 -4.14 0.91 -11.77
C ASN A 98 -4.59 1.71 -10.55
N LEU A 99 -3.64 2.14 -9.71
CA LEU A 99 -3.85 3.09 -8.63
C LEU A 99 -3.05 4.37 -8.88
N THR A 100 -3.74 5.50 -8.97
CA THR A 100 -3.12 6.82 -8.86
C THR A 100 -3.59 7.48 -7.59
N CYS A 101 -2.65 7.96 -6.75
CA CYS A 101 -3.03 8.67 -5.54
C CYS A 101 -2.07 9.81 -5.17
N GLY A 102 -2.50 10.71 -4.30
CA GLY A 102 -1.64 11.69 -3.67
C GLY A 102 -0.62 11.03 -2.75
N SER A 103 -1.08 10.21 -1.81
CA SER A 103 -0.22 9.53 -0.82
C SER A 103 -0.77 8.17 -0.39
N ILE A 104 0.08 7.30 0.15
CA ILE A 104 -0.33 6.03 0.77
C ILE A 104 0.13 5.98 2.23
N ASP A 105 -0.81 5.83 3.17
CA ASP A 105 -0.56 5.56 4.59
C ASP A 105 -1.00 4.14 4.91
N HIS A 106 -0.04 3.22 4.83
CA HIS A 106 -0.23 1.78 4.95
C HIS A 106 0.08 1.33 6.38
N ASP A 107 -0.97 0.87 7.04
CA ASP A 107 -1.00 0.56 8.46
C ASP A 107 -0.65 -0.90 8.79
N TRP A 108 -0.51 -1.21 10.08
CA TRP A 108 -0.14 -2.52 10.61
C TRP A 108 -0.99 -3.66 10.03
N ALA A 109 -0.36 -4.81 9.78
CA ALA A 109 -1.05 -6.03 9.34
C ALA A 109 -2.03 -5.86 8.15
N SER A 110 -1.87 -4.79 7.37
CA SER A 110 -2.73 -4.44 6.25
C SER A 110 -2.16 -4.97 4.95
N ILE A 111 -3.02 -5.14 3.96
CA ILE A 111 -2.62 -5.57 2.62
C ILE A 111 -3.16 -4.56 1.62
N ILE A 112 -2.28 -3.95 0.85
CA ILE A 112 -2.66 -3.26 -0.39
C ILE A 112 -2.10 -4.08 -1.55
N PHE A 113 -3.00 -4.56 -2.40
CA PHE A 113 -2.66 -5.29 -3.61
C PHE A 113 -3.24 -4.58 -4.83
N VAL A 114 -2.36 -4.12 -5.74
CA VAL A 114 -2.77 -3.48 -6.99
C VAL A 114 -2.27 -4.33 -8.15
N THR A 115 -3.15 -4.78 -9.03
CA THR A 115 -2.76 -5.70 -10.12
C THR A 115 -2.07 -4.98 -11.29
N GLY A 116 -2.30 -3.68 -11.44
CA GLY A 116 -1.66 -2.81 -12.43
C GLY A 116 -0.59 -1.91 -11.84
N ASN A 117 -0.44 -0.72 -12.42
CA ASN A 117 0.57 0.26 -12.02
C ASN A 117 0.13 1.06 -10.78
N VAL A 118 1.09 1.51 -9.99
CA VAL A 118 0.89 2.45 -8.89
C VAL A 118 1.71 3.71 -9.09
N ILE A 119 1.04 4.85 -9.17
CA ILE A 119 1.66 6.18 -9.22
C ILE A 119 1.21 6.96 -8.00
N VAL A 120 2.16 7.28 -7.12
CA VAL A 120 1.93 8.10 -5.93
C VAL A 120 2.61 9.44 -6.12
N LYS A 121 1.86 10.53 -5.98
CA LYS A 121 2.33 11.88 -6.32
C LYS A 121 3.24 12.48 -5.26
N ASP A 122 3.08 12.09 -3.99
CA ASP A 122 3.81 12.69 -2.87
C ASP A 122 4.67 11.67 -2.11
N TRP A 123 4.05 10.74 -1.39
CA TRP A 123 4.76 9.80 -0.53
C TRP A 123 4.01 8.50 -0.27
N VAL A 124 4.78 7.44 0.02
CA VAL A 124 4.30 6.14 0.51
C VAL A 124 4.95 5.86 1.85
N PHE A 125 4.13 5.56 2.85
CA PHE A 125 4.54 5.06 4.15
C PHE A 125 3.99 3.65 4.34
N ALA A 126 4.87 2.66 4.23
CA ALA A 126 4.60 1.22 4.27
C ALA A 126 5.63 0.47 5.13
N SER A 127 5.97 1.04 6.29
CA SER A 127 7.00 0.51 7.19
C SER A 127 6.44 -0.17 8.45
N ARG A 128 5.14 -0.49 8.50
CA ARG A 128 4.50 -1.06 9.68
C ARG A 128 4.43 -2.57 9.60
N GLU A 129 4.79 -3.27 10.68
CA GLU A 129 4.97 -4.72 10.70
C GLU A 129 3.75 -5.50 10.20
N ASP A 130 4.02 -6.72 9.71
CA ASP A 130 3.06 -7.68 9.17
C ASP A 130 2.19 -7.16 8.01
N SER A 131 2.51 -5.99 7.46
CA SER A 131 1.82 -5.41 6.31
C SER A 131 2.45 -5.86 4.98
N ALA A 132 1.67 -5.84 3.91
CA ALA A 132 2.15 -6.14 2.55
C ALA A 132 1.67 -5.11 1.53
N LEU A 133 2.61 -4.51 0.78
CA LEU A 133 2.32 -3.69 -0.38
C LEU A 133 2.80 -4.42 -1.64
N VAL A 134 1.86 -4.80 -2.50
CA VAL A 134 2.13 -5.58 -3.71
C VAL A 134 1.56 -4.88 -4.95
N ILE A 135 2.40 -4.78 -5.97
CA ILE A 135 2.13 -4.03 -7.20
C ILE A 135 2.46 -4.93 -8.39
N GLY A 136 1.47 -5.24 -9.21
CA GLY A 136 1.65 -6.10 -10.38
C GLY A 136 2.38 -5.41 -11.54
N GLY A 137 2.17 -4.12 -11.71
CA GLY A 137 2.81 -3.31 -12.75
C GLY A 137 3.98 -2.47 -12.25
N ASP A 138 4.13 -1.28 -12.82
CA ASP A 138 5.16 -0.30 -12.46
C ASP A 138 4.82 0.41 -11.15
N PHE A 139 5.84 0.77 -10.38
CA PHE A 139 5.72 1.56 -9.15
C PHE A 139 6.52 2.85 -9.22
N LYS A 140 5.87 3.98 -8.96
CA LYS A 140 6.51 5.30 -8.92
C LYS A 140 6.08 6.11 -7.70
N THR A 141 7.06 6.65 -6.97
CA THR A 141 6.83 7.61 -5.89
C THR A 141 8.04 8.55 -5.68
N PRO A 142 7.84 9.83 -5.35
CA PRO A 142 8.93 10.70 -4.92
C PRO A 142 9.52 10.30 -3.56
N ILE A 143 8.70 9.78 -2.65
CA ILE A 143 9.15 9.39 -1.30
C ILE A 143 8.61 8.00 -0.97
N PHE A 144 9.51 7.08 -0.61
CA PHE A 144 9.16 5.74 -0.13
C PHE A 144 9.75 5.46 1.25
N ILE A 145 8.90 5.06 2.20
CA ILE A 145 9.30 4.59 3.53
C ILE A 145 8.77 3.17 3.69
N GLY A 146 9.65 2.19 3.66
CA GLY A 146 9.32 0.76 3.78
C GLY A 146 10.46 0.01 4.47
N ALA A 147 10.85 0.50 5.65
CA ALA A 147 12.03 0.06 6.40
C ALA A 147 12.18 -1.46 6.49
N ASP A 148 11.35 -2.09 7.34
CA ASP A 148 11.38 -3.53 7.59
C ASP A 148 10.55 -4.32 6.56
N ILE A 149 9.71 -3.61 5.79
CA ILE A 149 8.81 -4.20 4.81
C ILE A 149 9.04 -3.57 3.45
N TRP A 150 9.54 -4.38 2.54
CA TRP A 150 9.71 -3.99 1.15
C TRP A 150 8.36 -3.93 0.42
N VAL A 151 8.37 -3.23 -0.71
CA VAL A 151 7.29 -3.31 -1.71
C VAL A 151 7.63 -4.35 -2.76
N SER A 152 6.69 -5.25 -3.10
CA SER A 152 6.88 -6.23 -4.18
C SER A 152 6.32 -5.68 -5.49
N VAL A 153 7.14 -5.60 -6.54
CA VAL A 153 6.79 -4.92 -7.80
C VAL A 153 7.05 -5.80 -9.01
N GLY A 154 6.06 -5.99 -9.88
CA GLY A 154 6.19 -6.80 -11.10
C GLY A 154 6.85 -6.07 -12.27
N GLY A 155 6.70 -4.74 -12.33
CA GLY A 155 7.28 -3.88 -13.36
C GLY A 155 8.50 -3.08 -12.91
N ALA A 156 8.66 -1.90 -13.50
CA ALA A 156 9.73 -0.96 -13.18
C ALA A 156 9.48 -0.23 -11.85
N VAL A 157 10.56 0.16 -11.18
CA VAL A 157 10.51 0.88 -9.89
C VAL A 157 11.24 2.22 -10.01
N GLU A 158 10.52 3.30 -9.68
CA GLU A 158 11.06 4.64 -9.54
C GLU A 158 10.78 5.19 -8.14
N MET A 159 11.82 5.22 -7.29
CA MET A 159 11.77 5.82 -5.96
C MET A 159 12.85 6.90 -5.85
N GLU A 160 12.46 8.16 -5.66
CA GLU A 160 13.44 9.26 -5.67
C GLU A 160 14.17 9.38 -4.33
N TYR A 161 13.44 9.53 -3.23
CA TYR A 161 13.97 9.61 -1.87
C TYR A 161 13.36 8.51 -1.01
N GLY A 162 14.11 7.99 -0.03
CA GLY A 162 13.47 7.05 0.88
C GLY A 162 14.37 6.32 1.86
N TYR A 163 13.71 5.45 2.62
CA TYR A 163 14.31 4.47 3.51
C TYR A 163 13.53 3.15 3.34
N GLY A 164 14.22 2.07 2.98
CA GLY A 164 13.61 0.81 2.55
C GLY A 164 13.99 0.44 1.12
N TYR A 165 13.30 -0.54 0.56
CA TYR A 165 13.58 -1.07 -0.78
C TYR A 165 12.35 -1.73 -1.40
N ALA A 166 12.45 -1.98 -2.71
CA ALA A 166 11.54 -2.83 -3.45
C ALA A 166 12.23 -4.14 -3.84
N VAL A 167 11.44 -5.19 -4.06
CA VAL A 167 11.91 -6.45 -4.65
C VAL A 167 11.05 -6.79 -5.87
N ASN A 168 11.62 -7.54 -6.80
CA ASN A 168 10.86 -8.01 -7.96
C ASN A 168 9.81 -9.04 -7.53
N LEU A 169 8.58 -8.88 -7.99
CA LEU A 169 7.46 -9.77 -7.67
C LEU A 169 7.72 -11.22 -8.11
N ALA A 170 8.49 -11.45 -9.17
CA ALA A 170 8.89 -12.79 -9.60
C ALA A 170 9.75 -13.52 -8.56
N SER A 171 10.38 -12.79 -7.62
CA SER A 171 11.13 -13.35 -6.50
C SER A 171 10.29 -13.54 -5.24
N PHE A 172 8.96 -13.41 -5.29
CA PHE A 172 8.09 -13.48 -4.12
C PHE A 172 8.30 -14.74 -3.26
N ALA A 173 8.61 -15.89 -3.88
CA ALA A 173 8.86 -17.13 -3.15
C ALA A 173 10.17 -17.13 -2.33
N ASP A 174 11.12 -16.26 -2.66
CA ASP A 174 12.40 -16.07 -1.96
C ASP A 174 12.75 -14.57 -1.90
N ALA A 175 11.85 -13.79 -1.34
CA ALA A 175 11.97 -12.32 -1.33
C ALA A 175 13.20 -11.84 -0.53
N TYR A 176 13.61 -12.58 0.51
CA TYR A 176 14.79 -12.25 1.32
C TYR A 176 16.11 -12.41 0.56
N GLY A 177 16.17 -13.35 -0.39
CA GLY A 177 17.33 -13.56 -1.27
C GLY A 177 17.32 -12.68 -2.52
N ALA A 178 16.23 -11.94 -2.77
CA ALA A 178 16.04 -11.18 -4.00
C ALA A 178 16.95 -9.95 -4.09
N PRO A 179 17.41 -9.56 -5.30
CA PRO A 179 18.06 -8.28 -5.51
C PRO A 179 17.14 -7.12 -5.08
N GLN A 180 17.69 -6.22 -4.26
CA GLN A 180 16.97 -5.07 -3.73
C GLN A 180 17.09 -3.87 -4.68
N ILE A 181 15.98 -3.16 -4.89
CA ILE A 181 15.92 -1.90 -5.62
C ILE A 181 15.72 -0.78 -4.60
N HIS A 182 16.72 0.08 -4.45
CA HIS A 182 16.70 1.16 -3.46
C HIS A 182 16.26 2.50 -4.07
N PRO A 183 15.75 3.43 -3.23
CA PRO A 183 15.58 4.82 -3.63
C PRO A 183 16.88 5.43 -4.15
N ARG A 184 16.78 6.32 -5.15
CA ARG A 184 17.95 7.04 -5.73
C ARG A 184 18.71 7.81 -4.66
N HIS A 185 17.99 8.38 -3.70
CA HIS A 185 18.53 9.13 -2.58
C HIS A 185 18.08 8.49 -1.27
N GLY A 186 19.03 8.05 -0.47
CA GLY A 186 18.75 7.43 0.82
C GLY A 186 18.23 8.41 1.87
N TRP A 187 18.04 7.89 3.08
CA TRP A 187 17.32 8.57 4.14
C TRP A 187 17.97 9.88 4.61
N ARG A 188 19.30 10.01 4.54
CA ARG A 188 20.00 11.25 4.94
C ARG A 188 19.58 12.42 4.05
N GLN A 189 19.45 12.18 2.74
CA GLN A 189 18.95 13.17 1.79
C GLN A 189 17.46 13.43 1.99
N LEU A 190 16.67 12.39 2.31
CA LEU A 190 15.26 12.55 2.67
C LEU A 190 15.07 13.49 3.87
N VAL A 191 15.86 13.34 4.93
CA VAL A 191 15.81 14.20 6.14
C VAL A 191 15.97 15.67 5.76
N LEU A 192 16.93 15.98 4.87
CA LEU A 192 17.14 17.34 4.35
C LEU A 192 15.93 17.80 3.51
N LYS A 193 15.42 16.94 2.62
CA LYS A 193 14.25 17.21 1.76
C LYS A 193 13.01 17.54 2.60
N LEU A 194 12.81 16.83 3.71
CA LEU A 194 11.69 16.98 4.64
C LEU A 194 11.89 18.10 5.66
N GLY A 195 13.02 18.81 5.61
CA GLY A 195 13.35 19.92 6.49
C GLY A 195 13.56 19.51 7.94
N PHE A 196 13.89 18.26 8.23
CA PHE A 196 14.38 17.89 9.55
C PHE A 196 15.82 18.40 9.65
N GLY A 197 16.07 19.38 10.54
CA GLY A 197 17.36 20.06 10.63
C GLY A 197 18.55 19.08 10.76
N GLN A 198 19.72 19.50 10.25
CA GLN A 198 20.93 18.67 10.28
C GLN A 198 21.27 18.21 11.71
N GLY A 199 21.59 16.92 11.86
CA GLY A 199 22.04 16.33 13.13
C GLY A 199 20.92 15.99 14.13
N ARG A 200 19.65 16.25 13.81
CA ARG A 200 18.50 15.90 14.67
C ARG A 200 18.16 14.40 14.63
N ILE A 201 18.43 13.74 13.50
CA ILE A 201 18.19 12.31 13.28
C ILE A 201 19.56 11.66 13.04
N ARG A 202 19.96 10.74 13.92
CA ARG A 202 21.30 10.15 13.94
C ARG A 202 21.36 8.76 13.30
N ASP A 203 20.24 8.06 13.31
CA ASP A 203 20.09 6.69 12.85
C ASP A 203 18.68 6.47 12.26
N GLU A 204 18.48 5.27 11.72
CA GLU A 204 17.27 4.86 11.02
C GLU A 204 16.07 4.64 11.95
N GLU A 205 16.32 4.22 13.19
CA GLU A 205 15.27 4.06 14.21
C GLU A 205 14.68 5.43 14.59
N GLN A 206 15.53 6.43 14.85
CA GLN A 206 15.08 7.81 15.09
C GLN A 206 14.35 8.40 13.88
N LEU A 207 14.76 8.04 12.66
CA LEU A 207 14.07 8.48 11.46
C LEU A 207 12.62 8.01 11.47
N LEU A 208 12.40 6.71 11.69
CA LEU A 208 11.05 6.15 11.70
C LEU A 208 10.19 6.80 12.77
N GLY A 209 10.67 6.88 14.01
CA GLY A 209 9.90 7.49 15.09
C GLY A 209 9.51 8.95 14.81
N VAL A 210 10.40 9.74 14.19
CA VAL A 210 10.12 11.14 13.83
C VAL A 210 9.16 11.26 12.64
N LEU A 211 9.23 10.35 11.67
CA LEU A 211 8.29 10.31 10.55
C LEU A 211 6.90 9.89 11.01
N GLU A 212 6.80 8.89 11.88
CA GLU A 212 5.56 8.45 12.51
C GLU A 212 4.93 9.55 13.34
N GLU A 213 5.71 10.24 14.19
CA GLU A 213 5.24 11.38 14.97
C GLU A 213 4.68 12.47 14.04
N ARG A 214 5.40 12.83 12.97
CA ARG A 214 4.91 13.83 12.01
C ARG A 214 3.62 13.36 11.33
N LEU A 215 3.57 12.11 10.88
CA LEU A 215 2.41 11.53 10.23
C LEU A 215 1.20 11.51 11.16
N TYR A 216 1.40 11.17 12.44
CA TYR A 216 0.36 11.19 13.46
C TYR A 216 -0.17 12.60 13.73
N ILE A 217 0.72 13.60 13.85
CA ILE A 217 0.33 14.97 14.18
C ILE A 217 -0.33 15.68 12.98
N THR A 218 0.19 15.46 11.77
CA THR A 218 -0.16 16.28 10.59
C THR A 218 -0.92 15.53 9.51
N GLY A 219 -0.99 14.20 9.59
CA GLY A 219 -1.55 13.36 8.53
C GLY A 219 -0.71 13.27 7.26
N SER A 220 0.51 13.84 7.25
CA SER A 220 1.41 13.92 6.08
C SER A 220 2.89 13.81 6.48
N LEU A 221 3.73 13.32 5.56
CA LEU A 221 5.19 13.42 5.72
C LEU A 221 5.74 14.79 5.31
N LEU A 222 5.01 15.48 4.44
CA LEU A 222 5.36 16.82 3.97
C LEU A 222 4.94 17.86 5.01
N ARG A 223 5.64 19.00 5.04
CA ARG A 223 5.17 20.14 5.82
C ARG A 223 3.92 20.71 5.17
N SER A 224 2.93 21.07 5.97
CA SER A 224 1.85 21.96 5.54
C SER A 224 2.49 23.25 4.99
N ALA A 225 2.09 23.64 3.78
CA ALA A 225 2.52 24.89 3.16
C ALA A 225 2.01 26.11 3.96
#